data_AF-A0A418WXB5-F1
#
_entry.id   AF-A0A418WXB5-F1
#
_cell.length_a   1.000
_cell.length_b   1.000
_cell.length_c   1.000
_cell.angle_alpha   90.00
_cell.angle_beta   90.00
_cell.angle_gamma   90.00
#
_symmetry.space_group_name_H-M   'P 1'
#
loop_
_entity.id
_entity.type
_entity.pdbx_description
1 polymer ?
#
loop_
_entity_poly.entity_id
_entity_poly.type
_entity_poly.pdbx_seq_one_letter_code
_entity_poly.pdbx_strand_id
1 'polypeptide(L)'
;MKLLKKLLGIGLISMASSAMAAPTYTYVGSWFVDEGDSWSATNGLGQYITPVLSGVEAAAYIFGGSASDYAISTVSSNVADINFKAWMDGWGDSNTYGWNGTPAAQDLHIDVGGDGLYASPGGAGSAYSAYVNDHGLHLQNFAFRVTNSNDVPEPGSVALLAAALAALAFARRSGKA
;
A
#
# COMPACT_ATOMS: atom_id res chain seq x y z
N MET A 1 -30.36 15.83 -61.78
CA MET A 1 -29.07 15.58 -61.08
C MET A 1 -29.04 16.48 -59.85
N LYS A 2 -29.57 16.16 -58.66
CA LYS A 2 -29.43 14.95 -57.81
C LYS A 2 -27.96 14.52 -57.70
N LEU A 3 -27.22 15.06 -56.72
CA LEU A 3 -26.30 14.31 -55.82
C LEU A 3 -25.43 15.15 -54.85
N LEU A 4 -25.73 16.43 -54.56
CA LEU A 4 -24.83 17.25 -53.70
C LEU A 4 -25.36 17.53 -52.29
N LYS A 5 -26.00 16.55 -51.64
CA LYS A 5 -26.44 16.65 -50.24
C LYS A 5 -26.33 15.28 -49.57
N LYS A 6 -25.25 15.05 -48.82
CA LYS A 6 -25.06 14.07 -47.73
C LYS A 6 -23.62 13.61 -47.75
N LEU A 7 -22.81 14.13 -46.82
CA LEU A 7 -21.68 13.45 -46.18
C LEU A 7 -21.04 14.45 -45.19
N LEU A 8 -21.83 14.86 -44.19
CA LEU A 8 -21.29 15.37 -42.93
C LEU A 8 -21.22 14.14 -42.02
N GLY A 9 -20.11 13.40 -42.09
CA GLY A 9 -19.88 12.18 -41.31
C GLY A 9 -18.92 12.49 -40.18
N ILE A 10 -19.47 12.82 -39.01
CA ILE A 10 -18.77 13.12 -37.77
C ILE A 10 -17.85 11.95 -37.37
N GLY A 11 -16.54 12.15 -37.43
CA GLY A 11 -15.53 11.24 -36.89
C GLY A 11 -15.02 11.75 -35.55
N LEU A 12 -15.81 11.61 -34.49
CA LEU A 12 -15.36 11.82 -33.11
C LEU A 12 -15.03 10.44 -32.52
N ILE A 13 -13.76 10.04 -32.63
CA ILE A 13 -13.22 8.92 -31.87
C ILE A 13 -13.03 9.44 -30.44
N SER A 14 -14.02 9.24 -29.59
CA SER A 14 -13.88 9.46 -28.15
C SER A 14 -12.96 8.38 -27.59
N MET A 15 -11.70 8.74 -27.32
CA MET A 15 -10.81 7.91 -26.50
C MET A 15 -11.44 7.80 -25.10
N ALA A 16 -12.06 6.66 -24.82
CA ALA A 16 -12.51 6.34 -23.47
C ALA A 16 -11.27 5.99 -22.63
N SER A 17 -10.70 6.99 -21.99
CA SER A 17 -9.69 6.78 -20.95
C SER A 17 -10.40 6.18 -19.74
N SER A 18 -10.15 4.91 -19.45
CA SER A 18 -10.53 4.29 -18.18
C SER A 18 -9.77 4.99 -17.06
N ALA A 19 -10.45 5.83 -16.27
CA ALA A 19 -9.90 6.40 -15.06
C ALA A 19 -9.74 5.28 -14.02
N MET A 20 -8.49 4.93 -13.71
CA MET A 20 -8.19 4.13 -12.52
C MET A 20 -8.52 4.99 -11.30
N ALA A 21 -9.44 4.53 -10.48
CA ALA A 21 -9.77 5.21 -9.24
C ALA A 21 -8.54 5.15 -8.31
N ALA A 22 -8.27 6.26 -7.62
CA ALA A 22 -7.14 6.36 -6.70
C ALA A 22 -7.35 5.39 -5.51
N PRO A 23 -6.27 4.84 -4.94
CA PRO A 23 -6.38 4.04 -3.73
C PRO A 23 -6.99 4.90 -2.60
N THR A 24 -7.88 4.28 -1.81
CA THR A 24 -8.41 4.88 -0.59
C THR A 24 -7.66 4.32 0.61
N TYR A 25 -7.42 5.17 1.60
CA TYR A 25 -6.71 4.83 2.83
C TYR A 25 -7.67 4.94 4.01
N THR A 26 -7.72 3.92 4.84
CA THR A 26 -8.55 3.90 6.05
C THR A 26 -7.68 3.63 7.26
N TYR A 27 -7.70 4.52 8.26
CA TYR A 27 -6.96 4.30 9.51
C TYR A 27 -7.46 3.02 10.21
N VAL A 28 -6.54 2.14 10.60
CA VAL A 28 -6.87 0.87 11.28
C VAL A 28 -6.33 0.77 12.70
N GLY A 29 -5.31 1.56 13.05
CA GLY A 29 -4.67 1.49 14.35
C GLY A 29 -3.26 2.06 14.35
N SER A 30 -2.63 2.03 15.51
CA SER A 30 -1.26 2.48 15.72
C SER A 30 -0.57 1.57 16.73
N TRP A 31 0.75 1.65 16.77
CA TRP A 31 1.59 0.94 17.73
C TRP A 31 2.83 1.77 18.05
N PHE A 32 3.42 1.56 19.23
CA PHE A 32 4.75 2.04 19.53
C PHE A 32 5.79 0.97 19.18
N VAL A 33 6.98 1.38 18.74
CA VAL A 33 8.04 0.41 18.36
C VAL A 33 8.33 -0.55 19.52
N ASP A 34 8.35 -0.06 20.75
CA ASP A 34 8.62 -0.82 21.97
C ASP A 34 7.47 -1.69 22.52
N GLU A 35 6.32 -1.75 21.83
CA GLU A 35 5.24 -2.69 22.13
C GLU A 35 5.47 -4.11 21.58
N GLY A 36 6.55 -4.31 20.81
CA GLY A 36 6.92 -5.60 20.24
C GLY A 36 7.52 -6.59 21.23
N ASP A 37 7.87 -7.78 20.72
CA ASP A 37 8.57 -8.80 21.51
C ASP A 37 9.92 -8.25 21.99
N SER A 38 10.35 -8.67 23.19
CA SER A 38 11.67 -8.30 23.71
C SER A 38 12.76 -8.73 22.73
N TRP A 39 13.77 -7.88 22.49
CA TRP A 39 14.96 -8.23 21.70
C TRP A 39 15.65 -9.53 22.14
N SER A 40 15.53 -9.84 23.44
CA SER A 40 16.16 -11.00 24.09
C SER A 40 15.23 -12.21 24.21
N ALA A 41 14.04 -12.14 23.61
CA ALA A 41 13.10 -13.26 23.64
C ALA A 41 13.70 -14.50 22.98
N THR A 42 13.61 -15.63 23.68
CA THR A 42 14.11 -16.93 23.20
C THR A 42 13.06 -18.02 23.32
N ASN A 43 13.16 -19.04 22.48
CA ASN A 43 12.35 -20.26 22.59
C ASN A 43 12.89 -21.20 23.69
N GLY A 44 12.21 -22.33 23.91
CA GLY A 44 12.64 -23.36 24.88
C GLY A 44 14.00 -24.02 24.59
N LEU A 45 14.63 -23.71 23.46
CA LEU A 45 15.97 -24.17 23.07
C LEU A 45 17.04 -23.08 23.22
N GLY A 46 16.68 -21.89 23.73
CA GLY A 46 17.58 -20.75 23.91
C GLY A 46 17.92 -20.00 22.63
N GLN A 47 17.16 -20.18 21.55
CA GLN A 47 17.35 -19.46 20.29
C GLN A 47 16.49 -18.20 20.26
N TYR A 48 17.03 -17.10 19.74
CA TYR A 48 16.27 -15.86 19.55
C TYR A 48 15.05 -16.09 18.63
N ILE A 49 13.95 -15.40 18.94
CA ILE A 49 12.69 -15.53 18.19
C ILE A 49 12.09 -14.20 17.74
N THR A 50 12.71 -13.09 18.13
CA THR A 50 12.19 -11.74 17.86
C THR A 50 12.34 -11.43 16.37
N PRO A 51 11.25 -11.12 15.66
CA PRO A 51 11.29 -10.96 14.21
C PRO A 51 11.83 -9.59 13.78
N VAL A 52 12.44 -9.55 12.60
CA VAL A 52 12.70 -8.32 11.84
C VAL A 52 11.46 -7.97 11.03
N LEU A 53 10.87 -6.80 11.27
CA LEU A 53 9.67 -6.34 10.58
C LEU A 53 9.87 -4.91 10.07
N SER A 54 9.63 -4.66 8.78
CA SER A 54 9.38 -3.30 8.27
C SER A 54 8.09 -2.72 8.86
N GLY A 55 7.82 -1.44 8.63
CA GLY A 55 6.59 -0.80 9.11
C GLY A 55 5.31 -1.47 8.57
N VAL A 56 5.29 -1.81 7.29
CA VAL A 56 4.13 -2.49 6.68
C VAL A 56 4.00 -3.95 7.09
N GLU A 57 5.12 -4.64 7.34
CA GLU A 57 5.12 -6.01 7.87
C GLU A 57 4.65 -6.04 9.32
N ALA A 58 5.05 -5.06 10.14
CA ALA A 58 4.55 -4.89 11.50
C ALA A 58 3.04 -4.62 11.51
N ALA A 59 2.53 -3.77 10.63
CA ALA A 59 1.08 -3.56 10.50
C ALA A 59 0.34 -4.84 10.11
N ALA A 60 0.88 -5.63 9.18
CA ALA A 60 0.30 -6.93 8.82
C ALA A 60 0.36 -7.95 9.96
N TYR A 61 1.44 -7.93 10.76
CA TYR A 61 1.60 -8.77 11.94
C TYR A 61 0.56 -8.45 13.03
N ILE A 62 0.33 -7.16 13.30
CA ILE A 62 -0.58 -6.70 14.38
C ILE A 62 -2.04 -6.74 13.94
N PHE A 63 -2.36 -6.26 12.74
CA PHE A 63 -3.74 -6.05 12.26
C PHE A 63 -4.22 -7.09 11.24
N GLY A 64 -3.35 -8.04 10.87
CA GLY A 64 -3.64 -9.15 9.95
C GLY A 64 -3.66 -8.76 8.46
N GLY A 65 -3.50 -9.74 7.58
CA GLY A 65 -3.43 -9.53 6.13
C GLY A 65 -2.00 -9.60 5.63
N SER A 66 -1.65 -8.79 4.63
CA SER A 66 -0.34 -8.75 3.99
C SER A 66 0.29 -7.36 4.06
N ALA A 67 1.61 -7.27 3.95
CA ALA A 67 2.33 -5.99 3.95
C ALA A 67 1.82 -5.03 2.87
N SER A 68 1.41 -5.53 1.70
CA SER A 68 0.85 -4.71 0.62
C SER A 68 -0.51 -4.09 0.92
N ASP A 69 -1.19 -4.54 1.98
CA ASP A 69 -2.49 -3.99 2.37
C ASP A 69 -2.36 -2.71 3.19
N TYR A 70 -1.13 -2.25 3.48
CA TYR A 70 -0.87 -1.18 4.44
C TYR A 70 -0.02 -0.03 3.89
N ALA A 71 -0.32 1.17 4.38
CA ALA A 71 0.55 2.33 4.34
C ALA A 71 0.73 2.86 5.77
N ILE A 72 1.92 3.34 6.08
CA ILE A 72 2.33 3.76 7.41
C ILE A 72 2.57 5.27 7.43
N SER A 73 2.18 5.90 8.54
CA SER A 73 2.60 7.25 8.89
C SER A 73 3.32 7.26 10.23
N THR A 74 4.26 8.19 10.39
CA THR A 74 4.87 8.54 11.68
C THR A 74 4.35 9.86 12.26
N VAL A 75 3.35 10.48 11.61
CA VAL A 75 2.87 11.82 11.95
C VAL A 75 1.57 11.76 12.77
N SER A 76 0.52 11.16 12.21
CA SER A 76 -0.79 11.10 12.86
C SER A 76 -1.68 10.01 12.25
N SER A 77 -2.88 9.83 12.83
CA SER A 77 -3.95 8.97 12.31
C SER A 77 -4.79 9.61 11.18
N ASN A 78 -4.44 10.81 10.73
CA ASN A 78 -5.11 11.47 9.61
C ASN A 78 -4.53 10.98 8.27
N VAL A 79 -5.41 10.60 7.34
CA VAL A 79 -5.03 10.13 5.99
C VAL A 79 -4.23 11.18 5.21
N ALA A 80 -4.47 12.47 5.44
CA ALA A 80 -3.72 13.54 4.80
C ALA A 80 -2.25 13.61 5.23
N ASP A 81 -1.90 13.01 6.38
CA ASP A 81 -0.57 13.05 6.98
C ASP A 81 0.24 11.76 6.69
N ILE A 82 -0.23 10.90 5.78
CA ILE A 82 0.51 9.70 5.38
C ILE A 82 1.82 10.11 4.70
N ASN A 83 2.94 9.77 5.34
CA ASN A 83 4.28 10.10 4.85
C ASN A 83 5.07 8.88 4.32
N PHE A 84 4.50 7.68 4.38
CA PHE A 84 5.11 6.41 3.96
C PHE A 84 6.42 6.12 4.69
N LYS A 85 6.46 6.47 5.98
CA LYS A 85 7.61 6.26 6.86
C LYS A 85 7.24 5.40 8.06
N ALA A 86 8.25 4.78 8.67
CA ALA A 86 8.11 4.04 9.92
C ALA A 86 9.29 4.33 10.86
N TRP A 87 9.00 4.47 12.15
CA TRP A 87 10.00 4.39 13.21
C TRP A 87 10.42 2.94 13.39
N MET A 88 11.72 2.73 13.60
CA MET A 88 12.32 1.41 13.77
C MET A 88 13.41 1.47 14.83
N ASP A 89 13.54 0.41 15.61
CA ASP A 89 14.69 0.19 16.49
C ASP A 89 15.64 -0.79 15.81
N GLY A 90 16.94 -0.61 15.99
CA GLY A 90 17.97 -1.42 15.38
C GLY A 90 18.84 -2.11 16.41
N TRP A 91 19.35 -3.30 16.10
CA TRP A 91 20.22 -4.03 17.02
C TRP A 91 21.42 -3.16 17.38
N GLY A 92 21.53 -2.77 18.65
CA GLY A 92 22.57 -1.84 19.11
C GLY A 92 22.57 -0.45 18.42
N ASP A 93 21.49 -0.06 17.75
CA ASP A 93 21.29 1.24 17.10
C ASP A 93 19.83 1.70 17.14
N SER A 94 19.48 2.49 18.15
CA SER A 94 18.19 3.17 18.27
C SER A 94 18.17 4.59 17.68
N ASN A 95 19.27 5.05 17.10
CA ASN A 95 19.41 6.44 16.65
C ASN A 95 19.07 6.61 15.18
N THR A 96 19.55 5.71 14.31
CA THR A 96 19.45 5.85 12.85
C THR A 96 18.01 6.04 12.36
N TYR A 97 17.08 5.21 12.87
CA TYR A 97 15.65 5.29 12.52
C TYR A 97 14.72 5.54 13.70
N GLY A 98 15.26 6.03 14.81
CA GLY A 98 14.56 6.29 16.06
C GLY A 98 14.83 7.69 16.61
N TRP A 99 15.63 7.80 17.66
CA TRP A 99 15.79 9.03 18.45
C TRP A 99 16.33 10.26 17.70
N ASN A 100 17.04 10.09 16.58
CA ASN A 100 17.45 11.24 15.75
C ASN A 100 16.29 11.85 14.94
N GLY A 101 15.07 11.35 15.07
CA GLY A 101 13.91 11.89 14.38
C GLY A 101 13.91 11.63 12.87
N THR A 102 14.64 10.60 12.42
CA THR A 102 14.77 10.24 11.00
C THR A 102 14.09 8.90 10.72
N PRO A 103 12.77 8.84 10.48
CA PRO A 103 12.10 7.56 10.26
C PRO A 103 12.49 6.95 8.90
N ALA A 104 12.52 5.63 8.85
CA ALA A 104 12.81 4.84 7.65
C ALA A 104 11.67 4.87 6.63
N ALA A 105 11.92 4.41 5.40
CA ALA A 105 10.82 4.05 4.50
C ALA A 105 9.98 2.93 5.13
N GLN A 106 8.65 2.97 4.95
CA GLN A 106 7.73 2.02 5.59
C GLN A 106 7.98 0.54 5.22
N ASP A 107 8.63 0.30 4.08
CA ASP A 107 8.96 -0.99 3.48
C ASP A 107 10.45 -1.34 3.60
N LEU A 108 11.23 -0.51 4.31
CA LEU A 108 12.64 -0.82 4.57
C LEU A 108 12.73 -2.07 5.44
N HIS A 109 13.38 -3.10 4.91
CA HIS A 109 13.66 -4.34 5.61
C HIS A 109 15.18 -4.52 5.68
N ILE A 110 15.74 -4.45 6.89
CA ILE A 110 17.16 -4.66 7.14
C ILE A 110 17.31 -5.87 8.05
N ASP A 111 17.85 -6.93 7.47
CA ASP A 111 18.29 -8.15 8.13
C ASP A 111 19.56 -8.62 7.39
N VAL A 112 20.73 -8.31 7.93
CA VAL A 112 22.02 -8.68 7.32
C VAL A 112 22.23 -10.21 7.36
N GLY A 113 21.61 -10.91 8.31
CA GLY A 113 21.70 -12.37 8.46
C GLY A 113 20.81 -13.13 7.48
N GLY A 114 19.68 -12.53 7.12
CA GLY A 114 18.66 -13.15 6.28
C GLY A 114 17.95 -14.32 6.97
N ASP A 115 17.98 -14.38 8.31
CA ASP A 115 17.31 -15.41 9.10
C ASP A 115 15.97 -14.95 9.69
N GLY A 116 15.61 -13.69 9.48
CA GLY A 116 14.40 -13.04 9.97
C GLY A 116 14.44 -12.67 11.44
N LEU A 117 15.60 -12.79 12.11
CA LEU A 117 15.72 -12.59 13.55
C LEU A 117 16.48 -11.30 13.88
N TYR A 118 15.87 -10.49 14.74
CA TYR A 118 16.42 -9.18 15.13
C TYR A 118 17.80 -9.26 15.78
N ALA A 119 18.07 -10.34 16.50
CA ALA A 119 19.30 -10.54 17.27
C ALA A 119 20.41 -11.29 16.52
N SER A 120 20.23 -11.55 15.22
CA SER A 120 21.11 -12.45 14.47
C SER A 120 21.34 -11.96 13.03
N PRO A 121 22.60 -11.79 12.60
CA PRO A 121 23.79 -11.74 13.43
C PRO A 121 23.73 -10.53 14.35
N GLY A 122 24.31 -10.65 15.54
CA GLY A 122 24.54 -9.47 16.37
C GLY A 122 25.50 -8.48 15.69
N GLY A 123 25.32 -7.20 15.95
CA GLY A 123 26.19 -6.11 15.46
C GLY A 123 25.39 -4.83 15.26
N ALA A 124 25.95 -3.68 15.63
CA ALA A 124 25.24 -2.40 15.53
C ALA A 124 24.67 -2.19 14.11
N GLY A 125 23.35 -2.01 13.99
CA GLY A 125 22.66 -1.79 12.73
C GLY A 125 22.59 -3.01 11.79
N SER A 126 22.80 -4.23 12.30
CA SER A 126 22.67 -5.47 11.50
C SER A 126 21.22 -5.83 11.19
N ALA A 127 20.28 -5.41 12.04
CA ALA A 127 18.86 -5.62 11.87
C ALA A 127 18.07 -4.41 12.38
N TYR A 128 16.92 -4.13 11.78
CA TYR A 128 15.98 -3.10 12.24
C TYR A 128 14.56 -3.61 12.20
N SER A 129 13.81 -3.39 13.28
CA SER A 129 12.40 -3.77 13.37
C SER A 129 11.53 -2.59 13.80
N ALA A 130 10.37 -2.44 13.16
CA ALA A 130 9.34 -1.49 13.52
C ALA A 130 8.49 -1.95 14.71
N TYR A 131 8.72 -3.16 15.23
CA TYR A 131 7.99 -3.75 16.35
C TYR A 131 8.90 -4.66 17.18
N VAL A 132 9.65 -4.06 18.11
CA VAL A 132 10.60 -4.73 18.99
C VAL A 132 10.82 -3.92 20.28
N ASN A 133 10.85 -4.59 21.42
CA ASN A 133 11.21 -3.98 22.70
C ASN A 133 12.70 -4.20 22.97
N ASP A 134 13.53 -3.24 22.54
CA ASP A 134 14.98 -3.21 22.76
C ASP A 134 15.41 -2.03 23.65
N HIS A 135 15.43 -0.83 23.08
CA HIS A 135 15.94 0.37 23.75
C HIS A 135 14.85 1.23 24.40
N GLY A 136 13.60 0.74 24.47
CA GLY A 136 12.46 1.53 24.93
C GLY A 136 12.12 2.69 23.98
N LEU A 137 12.27 2.45 22.66
CA LEU A 137 11.97 3.43 21.63
C LEU A 137 10.45 3.67 21.54
N HIS A 138 9.93 4.54 22.40
CA HIS A 138 8.50 4.86 22.47
C HIS A 138 8.06 5.87 21.41
N LEU A 139 8.24 5.50 20.13
CA LEU A 139 7.84 6.27 18.95
C LEU A 139 6.70 5.56 18.23
N GLN A 140 5.67 6.32 17.84
CA GLN A 140 4.42 5.77 17.35
C GLN A 140 4.35 5.70 15.83
N ASN A 141 3.94 4.54 15.31
CA ASN A 141 3.59 4.30 13.92
C ASN A 141 2.06 4.19 13.78
N PHE A 142 1.49 4.73 12.70
CA PHE A 142 0.06 4.70 12.39
C PHE A 142 -0.16 3.88 11.11
N ALA A 143 -1.01 2.86 11.16
CA ALA A 143 -1.35 2.04 10.01
C ALA A 143 -2.66 2.49 9.33
N PHE A 144 -2.61 2.50 8.01
CA PHE A 144 -3.74 2.75 7.14
C PHE A 144 -3.89 1.57 6.19
N ARG A 145 -5.08 0.98 6.15
CA ARG A 145 -5.39 -0.07 5.17
C ARG A 145 -5.63 0.57 3.81
N VAL A 146 -4.93 0.06 2.80
CA VAL A 146 -5.01 0.47 1.41
C VAL A 146 -6.12 -0.34 0.74
N THR A 147 -7.17 0.33 0.29
CA THR A 147 -8.19 -0.29 -0.55
C THR A 147 -8.03 0.25 -1.95
N ASN A 148 -7.56 -0.61 -2.85
CA ASN A 148 -7.61 -0.30 -4.27
C ASN A 148 -9.08 -0.32 -4.68
N SER A 149 -9.55 0.79 -5.24
CA SER A 149 -10.86 0.91 -5.86
C SER A 149 -10.85 0.15 -7.19
N ASN A 150 -10.74 -1.17 -7.09
CA ASN A 150 -11.07 -2.11 -8.16
C ASN A 150 -12.59 -2.31 -8.26
N ASP A 151 -13.39 -1.40 -7.69
CA ASP A 151 -14.80 -1.27 -8.04
C ASP A 151 -14.83 -0.85 -9.51
N VAL A 152 -14.82 -1.87 -10.37
CA VAL A 152 -14.85 -1.79 -11.82
C VAL A 152 -15.94 -0.80 -12.19
N PRO A 153 -15.61 0.42 -12.67
CA PRO A 153 -16.61 1.24 -13.33
C PRO A 153 -17.06 0.37 -14.51
N GLU A 154 -18.37 0.04 -14.58
CA GLU A 154 -18.90 -0.77 -15.66
C GLU A 154 -18.27 -0.29 -16.98
N PRO A 155 -17.60 -1.18 -17.74
CA PRO A 155 -16.74 -0.70 -18.81
C PRO A 155 -17.56 0.17 -19.73
N GLY A 156 -17.08 1.39 -20.02
CA GLY A 156 -17.66 2.22 -21.09
C GLY A 156 -17.82 1.44 -22.39
N SER A 157 -17.11 0.31 -22.55
CA SER A 157 -17.28 -0.74 -23.56
C SER A 157 -18.70 -1.32 -23.66
N VAL A 158 -19.42 -1.54 -22.56
CA VAL A 158 -20.82 -2.03 -22.58
C VAL A 158 -21.75 -0.93 -23.09
N ALA A 159 -21.55 0.31 -22.64
CA ALA A 159 -22.28 1.47 -23.15
C ALA A 159 -21.98 1.73 -24.64
N LEU A 160 -20.72 1.60 -25.06
CA LEU A 160 -20.30 1.71 -26.46
C LEU A 160 -20.86 0.59 -27.32
N LEU A 161 -20.85 -0.64 -26.82
CA LEU A 161 -21.44 -1.79 -27.51
C LEU A 161 -22.95 -1.62 -27.66
N ALA A 162 -23.64 -1.20 -26.60
CA ALA A 162 -25.07 -0.90 -26.63
C ALA A 162 -25.38 0.25 -27.61
N ALA A 163 -24.58 1.32 -27.59
CA ALA A 163 -24.73 2.44 -28.53
C ALA A 163 -24.45 2.02 -29.98
N ALA A 164 -23.43 1.20 -30.22
CA ALA A 164 -23.10 0.68 -31.55
C ALA A 164 -24.22 -0.23 -32.08
N LEU A 165 -24.75 -1.12 -31.25
CA LEU A 165 -25.88 -1.99 -31.61
C LEU A 165 -27.16 -1.19 -31.87
N ALA A 166 -27.43 -0.17 -31.06
CA ALA A 166 -28.56 0.75 -31.28
C ALA A 166 -28.41 1.49 -32.62
N ALA A 167 -27.22 2.06 -32.89
CA ALA A 167 -26.93 2.73 -34.15
C ALA A 167 -27.10 1.80 -35.37
N LEU A 168 -26.63 0.55 -35.28
CA LEU A 168 -26.84 -0.47 -36.32
C LEU A 168 -28.33 -0.80 -36.52
N ALA A 169 -29.11 -0.92 -35.44
CA ALA A 169 -30.54 -1.19 -35.51
C ALA A 169 -31.31 -0.04 -36.20
N PHE A 170 -30.97 1.22 -35.88
CA PHE A 170 -31.55 2.40 -36.54
C PHE A 170 -31.14 2.51 -38.02
N ALA A 171 -29.89 2.18 -38.36
CA ALA A 171 -29.41 2.18 -39.75
C ALA A 171 -30.12 1.11 -40.61
N ARG A 172 -30.48 -0.05 -40.03
CA ARG A 172 -31.17 -1.12 -40.76
C ARG A 172 -32.64 -0.81 -41.06
N ARG A 173 -33.28 0.05 -40.26
CA ARG A 173 -34.69 0.43 -40.41
C ARG A 173 -34.90 1.53 -41.47
N SER A 174 -33.90 2.37 -41.74
CA SER A 174 -34.00 3.45 -42.73
C SER A 174 -33.83 3.00 -44.20
N GLY A 175 -33.42 1.75 -44.44
CA GLY A 175 -33.26 1.18 -45.79
C GLY A 175 -34.50 0.49 -46.36
N LYS A 176 -35.66 0.56 -45.69
CA LYS A 176 -36.94 -0.04 -46.13
C LYS A 176 -38.02 1.00 -46.45
N ALA A 177 -37.65 2.16 -47.01
CA ALA A 177 -38.58 3.17 -47.51
C ALA A 177 -38.32 3.44 -49.00
#